data_AF-A0A7Z2YEY0-F1
#
_entry.id   AF-A0A7Z2YEY0-F1
#
_cell.length_a   1.000
_cell.length_b   1.000
_cell.length_c   1.000
_cell.angle_alpha   90.00
_cell.angle_beta   90.00
_cell.angle_gamma   90.00
#
_symmetry.space_group_name_H-M   'P 1'
#
loop_
_entity.id
_entity.type
_entity.pdbx_description
1 polymer ?
#
loop_
_entity_poly.entity_id
_entity_poly.type
_entity_poly.pdbx_seq_one_letter_code
_entity_poly.pdbx_strand_id
1 'polypeptide(L)'
;MSDTQITVALPSLLHRLERAQVGMAKQLSLEHDCTLKRVRRSRNWQLIGTAPSIDAFLNAFKSSSASERCFLCTKIEAVLCQHQDKLEPFEDKLVRLLKATPEMTLNELMAQTQCTMTQARQARFSVEEEW
;
A
#
# COMPACT_ATOMS: atom_id res chain seq x y z
N MET A 1 4.91 14.64 6.75
CA MET A 1 5.02 13.28 6.22
C MET A 1 4.77 13.38 4.73
N SER A 2 5.80 13.16 3.91
CA SER A 2 5.68 13.26 2.47
C SER A 2 5.05 11.96 1.96
N ASP A 3 3.73 11.94 1.86
CA ASP A 3 3.00 10.81 1.29
C ASP A 3 3.49 10.55 -0.13
N THR A 4 4.32 9.53 -0.29
CA THR A 4 4.96 9.23 -1.56
C THR A 4 3.95 8.53 -2.45
N GLN A 5 3.46 9.26 -3.46
CA GLN A 5 2.52 8.71 -4.43
C GLN A 5 3.13 7.54 -5.20
N ILE A 6 2.34 6.49 -5.36
CA ILE A 6 2.64 5.30 -6.15
C ILE A 6 1.77 5.36 -7.41
N THR A 7 2.32 4.84 -8.52
CA THR A 7 1.58 4.72 -9.78
C THR A 7 1.47 3.25 -10.17
N VAL A 8 0.24 2.75 -10.29
CA VAL A 8 -0.06 1.42 -10.83
C VAL A 8 -0.34 1.56 -12.32
N ALA A 9 0.51 0.97 -13.15
CA ALA A 9 0.30 0.94 -14.59
C ALA A 9 -0.75 -0.12 -14.97
N LEU A 10 -1.77 0.33 -15.72
CA LEU A 10 -2.91 -0.48 -16.13
C LEU A 10 -3.02 -0.48 -17.68
N PRO A 11 -2.10 -1.18 -18.37
CA PRO A 11 -2.13 -1.28 -19.81
C PRO A 11 -3.38 -2.04 -20.26
N SER A 12 -4.06 -1.53 -21.28
CA SER A 12 -5.24 -2.18 -21.87
C SER A 12 -6.42 -2.39 -20.91
N LEU A 13 -6.58 -1.54 -19.89
CA LEU A 13 -7.65 -1.64 -18.88
C LEU A 13 -9.04 -1.81 -19.51
N LEU A 14 -9.37 -1.03 -20.54
CA LEU A 14 -10.67 -1.07 -21.23
C LEU A 14 -10.93 -2.35 -22.04
N HIS A 15 -9.89 -3.16 -22.29
CA HIS A 15 -10.04 -4.48 -22.92
C HIS A 15 -10.17 -5.60 -21.88
N ARG A 16 -9.88 -5.31 -20.61
CA ARG A 16 -9.86 -6.28 -19.51
C ARG A 16 -11.05 -6.11 -18.56
N LEU A 17 -11.62 -4.92 -18.48
CA LEU A 17 -12.79 -4.57 -17.67
C LEU A 17 -13.90 -4.02 -18.56
N GLU A 18 -15.15 -4.29 -18.17
CA GLU A 18 -16.31 -3.69 -18.81
C GLU A 18 -16.40 -2.18 -18.52
N ARG A 19 -17.06 -1.43 -19.41
CA ARG A 19 -17.21 0.03 -19.27
C ARG A 19 -17.88 0.42 -17.94
N ALA A 20 -18.85 -0.35 -17.47
CA ALA A 20 -19.53 -0.13 -16.20
C ALA A 20 -18.55 -0.29 -15.02
N GLN A 21 -17.73 -1.34 -15.03
CA GLN A 21 -16.70 -1.59 -14.01
C GLN A 21 -15.63 -0.49 -14.00
N VAL A 22 -15.22 0.01 -15.16
CA VAL A 22 -14.26 1.13 -15.24
C VAL A 22 -14.87 2.43 -14.71
N GLY A 23 -16.16 2.67 -14.95
CA GLY A 23 -16.89 3.81 -14.38
C GLY A 23 -16.93 3.74 -12.85
N MET A 24 -17.33 2.58 -12.31
CA MET A 24 -17.34 2.31 -10.87
C MET A 24 -15.94 2.47 -10.26
N ALA A 25 -14.92 1.82 -10.84
CA ALA A 25 -13.53 1.92 -10.36
C ALA A 25 -13.03 3.37 -10.36
N LYS A 26 -13.44 4.18 -11.34
CA LYS A 26 -13.07 5.60 -11.38
C LYS A 26 -13.73 6.39 -10.25
N GLN A 27 -15.02 6.16 -9.99
CA GLN A 27 -15.71 6.82 -8.89
C GLN A 27 -15.10 6.41 -7.55
N LEU A 28 -14.96 5.10 -7.33
CA LEU A 28 -14.37 4.55 -6.11
C LEU A 28 -12.92 5.03 -5.89
N SER A 29 -12.14 5.22 -6.96
CA SER A 29 -10.79 5.79 -6.82
C SER A 29 -10.82 7.18 -6.19
N LEU A 30 -11.79 8.02 -6.56
CA LEU A 30 -11.91 9.37 -6.01
C LEU A 30 -12.36 9.37 -4.54
N GLU A 31 -13.17 8.39 -4.14
CA GLU A 31 -13.63 8.21 -2.75
C GLU A 31 -12.50 7.81 -1.79
N HIS A 32 -11.44 7.19 -2.32
CA HIS A 32 -10.26 6.75 -1.56
C HIS A 32 -8.99 7.57 -1.88
N ASP A 33 -9.14 8.85 -2.25
CA ASP A 33 -8.02 9.76 -2.53
C ASP A 33 -7.04 9.26 -3.63
N CYS A 34 -7.54 8.43 -4.53
CA CYS A 34 -6.83 7.91 -5.70
C CYS A 34 -7.33 8.58 -6.99
N THR A 35 -6.51 8.52 -8.03
CA THR A 35 -6.87 9.02 -9.36
C THR A 35 -6.65 7.95 -10.41
N LEU A 36 -7.75 7.40 -10.95
CA LEU A 36 -7.73 6.53 -12.13
C LEU A 36 -7.87 7.36 -13.41
N LYS A 37 -6.79 7.45 -14.20
CA LYS A 37 -6.77 8.25 -15.44
C LYS A 37 -6.03 7.57 -16.59
N ARG A 38 -6.35 8.00 -17.82
CA ARG A 38 -5.56 7.66 -19.01
C ARG A 38 -4.25 8.44 -19.04
N VAL A 39 -3.21 7.79 -19.54
CA VAL A 39 -1.95 8.44 -19.89
C VAL A 39 -2.10 9.11 -21.25
N ARG A 40 -2.42 10.41 -21.24
CA ARG A 40 -2.63 11.24 -22.44
C ARG A 40 -3.55 10.56 -23.48
N ARG A 41 -3.11 10.45 -24.73
CA ARG A 41 -3.84 9.88 -25.88
C ARG A 41 -3.67 8.36 -26.01
N SER A 42 -2.89 7.72 -25.14
CA SER A 42 -2.61 6.27 -25.23
C SER A 42 -3.79 5.41 -24.74
N ARG A 43 -3.66 4.09 -24.91
CA ARG A 43 -4.53 3.07 -24.31
C ARG A 43 -4.09 2.68 -22.89
N ASN A 44 -3.03 3.30 -22.38
CA ASN A 44 -2.53 3.02 -21.04
C ASN A 44 -3.33 3.83 -20.03
N TRP A 45 -3.82 3.13 -19.02
CA TRP A 45 -4.41 3.74 -17.84
C TRP A 45 -3.42 3.64 -16.69
N GLN A 46 -3.61 4.47 -15.69
CA GLN A 46 -2.86 4.42 -14.45
C GLN A 46 -3.75 4.80 -13.27
N LEU A 47 -3.54 4.13 -12.15
CA LEU A 47 -4.07 4.51 -10.85
C LEU A 47 -2.93 5.17 -10.06
N ILE A 48 -3.18 6.35 -9.50
CA ILE A 48 -2.21 7.10 -8.70
C ILE A 48 -2.81 7.37 -7.33
N GLY A 49 -2.06 7.12 -6.27
CA GLY A 49 -2.47 7.34 -4.89
C GLY A 49 -1.34 7.03 -3.93
N THR A 50 -1.54 7.23 -2.63
CA THR A 50 -0.62 6.72 -1.60
C THR A 50 -0.78 5.21 -1.45
N ALA A 51 0.18 4.52 -0.82
CA ALA A 51 0.04 3.07 -0.59
C ALA A 51 -1.23 2.73 0.21
N PRO A 52 -1.51 3.41 1.34
CA PRO A 52 -2.73 3.16 2.13
C PRO A 52 -4.02 3.45 1.34
N SER A 53 -4.06 4.55 0.57
CA SER A 53 -5.21 4.89 -0.26
C SER A 53 -5.48 3.83 -1.34
N ILE A 54 -4.42 3.33 -1.99
CA ILE A 54 -4.53 2.29 -3.01
C ILE A 54 -4.97 0.95 -2.40
N ASP A 55 -4.50 0.60 -1.20
CA ASP A 55 -4.93 -0.60 -0.48
C ASP A 55 -6.41 -0.51 -0.08
N ALA A 56 -6.83 0.62 0.48
CA ALA A 56 -8.24 0.88 0.82
C ALA A 56 -9.14 0.79 -0.42
N PHE A 57 -8.72 1.39 -1.54
CA PHE A 57 -9.41 1.28 -2.82
C PHE A 57 -9.53 -0.18 -3.29
N LEU A 58 -8.45 -0.97 -3.20
CA LEU A 58 -8.46 -2.37 -3.61
C LEU A 58 -9.45 -3.19 -2.79
N ASN A 59 -9.46 -3.01 -1.47
CA ASN A 59 -10.36 -3.71 -0.56
C ASN A 59 -11.83 -3.35 -0.87
N ALA A 60 -12.15 -2.07 -1.03
CA ALA A 60 -13.49 -1.64 -1.41
C ALA A 60 -13.90 -2.16 -2.81
N PHE A 61 -12.97 -2.18 -3.77
CA PHE A 61 -13.23 -2.66 -5.12
C PHE A 61 -13.53 -4.17 -5.11
N LYS A 62 -12.78 -4.96 -4.34
CA LYS A 62 -13.05 -6.39 -4.14
C LYS A 62 -14.41 -6.64 -3.49
N SER A 63 -14.80 -5.85 -2.49
CA SER A 63 -16.13 -5.97 -1.87
C SER A 63 -17.27 -5.61 -2.83
N SER A 64 -17.05 -4.65 -3.74
CA SER A 64 -18.05 -4.22 -4.73
C SER A 64 -18.14 -5.11 -5.98
N SER A 65 -17.10 -5.91 -6.26
CA SER A 65 -17.01 -6.72 -7.47
C SER A 65 -16.99 -8.21 -7.13
N ALA A 66 -17.87 -8.99 -7.76
CA ALA A 66 -17.96 -10.43 -7.52
C ALA A 66 -16.74 -11.24 -8.00
N SER A 67 -15.65 -10.59 -8.43
CA SER A 67 -14.47 -11.25 -8.99
C SER A 67 -13.19 -10.73 -8.36
N GLU A 68 -12.81 -11.37 -7.24
CA GLU A 68 -11.59 -11.07 -6.47
C GLU A 68 -10.30 -11.13 -7.31
N ARG A 69 -10.30 -11.92 -8.38
CA ARG A 69 -9.14 -12.18 -9.25
C ARG A 69 -9.21 -11.46 -10.61
N CYS A 70 -9.83 -10.28 -10.66
CA CYS A 70 -9.83 -9.50 -11.89
C CYS A 70 -8.45 -8.87 -12.19
N PHE A 71 -8.20 -8.55 -13.46
CA PHE A 71 -6.94 -7.95 -13.93
C PHE A 71 -6.50 -6.72 -13.12
N LEU A 72 -7.46 -5.87 -12.69
CA LEU A 72 -7.18 -4.68 -11.90
C LEU A 72 -6.62 -5.06 -10.52
N CYS A 73 -7.28 -5.97 -9.81
CA CYS A 73 -6.85 -6.44 -8.48
C CYS A 73 -5.43 -6.98 -8.52
N THR A 74 -5.14 -7.91 -9.45
CA THR A 74 -3.81 -8.53 -9.56
C THR A 74 -2.71 -7.51 -9.83
N LYS A 75 -2.99 -6.47 -10.63
CA LYS A 75 -2.00 -5.42 -10.91
C LYS A 75 -1.76 -4.51 -9.71
N ILE A 76 -2.79 -4.18 -8.96
CA ILE A 76 -2.67 -3.37 -7.76
C ILE A 76 -1.91 -4.15 -6.68
N GLU A 77 -2.28 -5.41 -6.42
CA GLU A 77 -1.60 -6.28 -5.46
C GLU A 77 -0.11 -6.41 -5.74
N ALA A 78 0.27 -6.61 -7.01
CA ALA A 78 1.67 -6.71 -7.39
C ALA A 78 2.47 -5.43 -7.07
N VAL A 79 1.85 -4.26 -7.21
CA VAL A 79 2.49 -2.97 -6.91
C VAL A 79 2.50 -2.70 -5.40
N LEU A 80 1.42 -3.02 -4.69
CA LEU A 80 1.37 -2.92 -3.23
C LEU A 80 2.40 -3.82 -2.56
N CYS A 81 2.62 -5.03 -3.09
CA CYS A 81 3.67 -5.93 -2.61
C CYS A 81 5.08 -5.32 -2.73
N GLN A 82 5.35 -4.57 -3.80
CA GLN A 82 6.62 -3.84 -3.98
C GLN A 82 6.76 -2.61 -3.06
N HIS A 83 5.68 -2.19 -2.42
CA HIS A 83 5.60 -1.02 -1.56
C HIS A 83 5.07 -1.37 -0.16
N GLN A 84 5.27 -2.61 0.29
CA GLN A 84 4.86 -3.06 1.63
C GLN A 84 5.48 -2.20 2.73
N ASP A 85 6.70 -1.71 2.53
CA ASP A 85 7.39 -0.78 3.42
C ASP A 85 6.65 0.54 3.64
N LYS A 86 5.74 0.91 2.74
CA LYS A 86 4.89 2.11 2.82
C LYS A 86 3.50 1.84 3.38
N LEU A 87 3.11 0.57 3.49
CA LEU A 87 1.87 0.13 4.13
C LEU A 87 2.08 -0.20 5.60
N GLU A 88 3.29 -0.63 5.95
CA GLU A 88 3.69 -0.94 7.32
C GLU A 88 3.69 0.33 8.18
N PRO A 89 2.88 0.36 9.27
CA PRO A 89 2.99 1.39 10.30
C PRO A 89 4.43 1.50 10.81
N PHE A 90 4.84 2.71 11.19
CA PHE A 90 6.22 2.93 11.63
C PHE A 90 6.58 2.06 12.84
N GLU A 91 5.62 1.83 13.73
CA GLU A 91 5.70 0.98 14.92
C GLU A 91 5.95 -0.49 14.53
N ASP A 92 5.18 -1.01 13.58
CA ASP A 92 5.34 -2.39 13.09
C ASP A 92 6.69 -2.59 12.40
N LYS A 93 7.18 -1.55 11.70
CA LYS A 93 8.52 -1.54 11.12
C LYS A 93 9.62 -1.67 12.18
N LEU A 94 9.47 -1.01 13.33
CA LEU A 94 10.42 -1.13 14.44
C LEU A 94 10.42 -2.55 15.01
N VAL A 95 9.23 -3.14 15.20
CA VAL A 95 9.06 -4.53 15.66
C VAL A 95 9.70 -5.51 14.67
N ARG A 96 9.46 -5.35 13.37
CA ARG A 96 10.04 -6.20 12.32
C ARG A 96 11.56 -6.12 12.28
N LEU A 97 12.13 -4.92 12.43
CA LEU A 97 13.59 -4.73 12.48
C LEU A 97 14.22 -5.45 13.68
N LEU A 98 13.59 -5.34 14.86
CA LEU A 98 14.02 -6.04 16.06
C LEU A 98 13.90 -7.57 15.93
N LYS A 99 12.82 -8.08 15.33
CA LYS A 99 12.67 -9.52 15.04
C LYS A 99 13.73 -10.04 14.06
N ALA A 100 14.08 -9.23 13.05
CA ALA A 100 15.12 -9.59 12.08
C ALA A 100 16.53 -9.53 12.67
N THR A 101 16.74 -8.66 13.67
CA THR A 101 18.04 -8.43 14.32
C THR A 101 17.88 -8.38 15.84
N PRO A 102 17.71 -9.54 16.52
CA PRO A 102 17.39 -9.57 17.96
C PRO A 102 18.49 -8.99 18.84
N GLU A 103 19.75 -9.06 18.39
CA GLU A 103 20.91 -8.47 19.08
C GLU A 103 20.97 -6.93 18.98
N MET A 104 20.12 -6.32 18.15
CA MET A 104 20.12 -4.87 17.93
C MET A 104 19.82 -4.13 19.24
N THR A 105 20.71 -3.23 19.63
CA THR A 105 20.53 -2.40 20.83
C THR A 105 19.52 -1.28 20.59
N LEU A 106 18.96 -0.74 21.68
CA LEU A 106 17.98 0.34 21.61
C LEU A 106 18.58 1.62 20.97
N ASN A 107 19.85 1.90 21.23
CA ASN A 107 20.56 3.04 20.64
C ASN A 107 20.79 2.86 19.13
N GLU A 108 21.12 1.64 18.68
CA GLU A 108 21.28 1.34 17.25
C GLU A 108 19.96 1.45 16.51
N LEU A 109 18.86 0.95 17.09
CA LEU A 109 17.52 1.09 16.53
C LEU A 109 17.15 2.57 16.35
N MET A 110 17.35 3.39 17.38
CA MET A 110 17.09 4.83 17.32
C MET A 110 17.98 5.53 16.30
N ALA A 111 19.26 5.18 16.21
CA ALA A 111 20.18 5.77 15.24
C ALA A 111 19.78 5.45 13.78
N GLN A 112 19.33 4.22 13.51
CA GLN A 112 18.92 3.79 12.17
C GLN A 112 17.55 4.34 11.75
N THR A 113 16.62 4.50 12.68
CA THR A 113 15.20 4.79 12.37
C THR A 113 14.77 6.19 12.76
N GLN A 114 15.58 6.91 13.53
CA GLN A 114 15.23 8.21 14.12
C GLN A 114 13.94 8.16 14.95
N CYS A 115 13.59 6.99 15.49
CA CYS A 115 12.44 6.85 16.37
C CYS A 115 12.71 7.47 17.75
N THR A 116 11.64 7.80 18.47
CA THR A 116 11.74 8.28 19.84
C THR A 116 12.11 7.16 20.80
N MET A 117 12.72 7.50 21.94
CA MET A 117 13.01 6.55 23.02
C MET A 117 11.78 5.76 23.46
N THR A 118 10.61 6.41 23.50
CA THR A 118 9.33 5.76 23.87
C THR A 118 8.92 4.72 22.82
N GLN A 119 8.95 5.07 21.53
CA GLN A 119 8.63 4.13 20.45
C GLN A 119 9.60 2.93 20.41
N ALA A 120 10.89 3.17 20.60
CA ALA A 120 11.90 2.12 20.65
C ALA A 120 11.66 1.11 21.78
N ARG A 121 11.30 1.60 22.98
CA ARG A 121 10.95 0.77 24.13
C ARG A 121 9.68 -0.04 23.89
N GLN A 122 8.66 0.61 23.34
CA GLN A 122 7.39 -0.03 23.06
C GLN A 122 7.54 -1.16 22.02
N ALA A 123 8.31 -0.92 20.95
CA ALA A 123 8.61 -1.94 19.96
C ALA A 123 9.35 -3.16 20.55
N ARG A 124 10.32 -2.94 21.46
CA ARG A 124 10.98 -4.05 22.17
C ARG A 124 10.02 -4.85 23.05
N PHE A 125 9.20 -4.14 23.82
CA PHE A 125 8.20 -4.78 24.66
C PHE A 125 7.24 -5.65 23.83
N SER A 126 6.77 -5.16 22.68
CA SER A 126 5.91 -5.93 21.76
C SER A 126 6.58 -7.18 21.18
N VAL A 127 7.91 -7.19 20.99
CA VAL A 127 8.64 -8.39 20.55
C VAL A 127 8.76 -9.41 21.69
N GLU A 128 8.97 -8.94 22.91
CA GLU A 128 9.10 -9.80 24.11
C GLU A 128 7.75 -10.43 24.52
N GLU A 129 6.62 -9.76 24.28
CA GLU A 129 5.27 -10.22 24.65
C GLU A 129 4.72 -11.36 23.75
N GLU A 130 5.30 -11.57 22.56
CA GLU A 130 4.89 -12.62 21.63
C GLU A 130 5.45 -14.03 21.96
N TRP A 131 6.10 -14.20 23.12
CA TRP A 131 6.75 -15.44 23.56
C TRP A 131 6.11 -16.04 24.82
#